data_AF-A0A535PQC4-F1
#
_entry.id   AF-A0A535PQC4-F1
#
_cell.length_a   1.000
_cell.length_b   1.000
_cell.length_c   1.000
_cell.angle_alpha   90.00
_cell.angle_beta   90.00
_cell.angle_gamma   90.00
#
_symmetry.space_group_name_H-M   'P 1'
#
loop_
_entity.id
_entity.type
_entity.pdbx_description
1 polymer ?
#
loop_
_entity_poly.entity_id
_entity_poly.type
_entity_poly.pdbx_seq_one_letter_code
_entity_poly.pdbx_strand_id
1 'polypeptide(L)' 'GLGASLTVRGGEEAPFTTDNGNLVLDLTFENGIADPAATGRSLKTTIGVVETGLFVGMTDTCIVAGPDGPRMLGGRKP' A
#
# COMPACT_ATOMS: atom_id res chain seq x y z
N GLY A 1 -9.94 12.07 -10.53
CA GLY A 1 -9.75 10.77 -9.87
C GLY A 1 -8.27 10.47 -9.74
N LEU A 2 -7.88 9.47 -8.95
CA LEU A 2 -6.47 9.16 -8.65
C LEU A 2 -5.65 8.60 -9.83
N GLY A 3 -6.26 8.44 -11.02
CA GLY A 3 -5.58 7.84 -12.17
C GLY A 3 -5.27 6.35 -12.01
N ALA A 4 -5.98 5.67 -11.11
CA ALA A 4 -5.85 4.23 -10.86
C ALA A 4 -7.11 3.49 -11.31
N SER A 5 -6.93 2.24 -11.76
CA SER A 5 -8.04 1.29 -11.83
C SER A 5 -8.28 0.69 -10.45
N LEU A 6 -9.51 0.25 -10.20
CA LEU A 6 -9.96 -0.25 -8.90
C LEU A 6 -10.68 -1.58 -9.08
N THR A 7 -10.34 -2.55 -8.23
CA THR A 7 -11.05 -3.83 -8.13
C THR A 7 -11.37 -4.14 -6.67
N VAL A 8 -12.48 -4.84 -6.42
CA VAL A 8 -12.74 -5.44 -5.11
C VAL A 8 -11.87 -6.68 -4.99
N ARG A 9 -11.08 -6.79 -3.91
CA ARG A 9 -10.21 -7.95 -3.69
C ARG A 9 -11.07 -9.21 -3.57
N GLY A 10 -10.77 -10.24 -4.36
CA GLY A 10 -11.57 -11.47 -4.42
C GLY A 10 -12.76 -11.42 -5.38
N GLY A 11 -13.04 -10.27 -6.00
CA GLY A 11 -14.17 -10.09 -6.92
C GLY A 11 -15.48 -9.72 -6.22
N GLU A 12 -16.52 -9.45 -7.01
CA GLU A 12 -17.81 -8.98 -6.48
C GLU A 12 -18.69 -10.10 -5.92
N GLU A 13 -18.56 -11.33 -6.42
CA GLU A 13 -19.39 -12.46 -5.99
C GLU A 13 -18.99 -12.99 -4.61
N ALA A 14 -17.68 -13.01 -4.32
CA ALA A 14 -17.14 -13.46 -3.04
C ALA A 14 -15.99 -12.55 -2.58
N PRO A 15 -16.27 -11.30 -2.15
CA PRO A 15 -15.25 -10.35 -1.73
C PRO A 15 -14.43 -10.86 -0.55
N PHE A 16 -13.12 -10.61 -0.59
CA PHE A 16 -12.27 -10.76 0.57
C PHE A 16 -12.70 -9.78 1.66
N THR A 17 -12.85 -10.30 2.87
CA THR A 17 -13.16 -9.52 4.07
C THR A 17 -11.99 -9.64 5.04
N THR A 18 -11.50 -8.49 5.52
CA THR A 18 -10.46 -8.44 6.55
C THR A 18 -10.96 -8.99 7.89
N ASP A 19 -10.05 -9.32 8.80
CA ASP A 19 -10.41 -9.75 10.16
C ASP A 19 -11.28 -8.72 10.92
N ASN A 20 -11.16 -7.44 10.56
CA ASN A 20 -11.98 -6.35 11.12
C ASN A 20 -13.30 -6.13 10.37
N GLY A 21 -13.69 -7.02 9.46
CA GLY A 21 -14.98 -6.96 8.74
C GLY A 21 -15.03 -5.96 7.57
N ASN A 22 -13.90 -5.37 7.16
CA ASN A 22 -13.86 -4.41 6.05
C ASN A 22 -13.53 -5.09 4.71
N LEU A 23 -14.06 -4.52 3.62
CA LEU A 23 -13.63 -4.83 2.26
C LEU A 23 -12.23 -4.27 1.97
N VAL A 24 -11.55 -4.86 0.98
CA VAL A 24 -10.30 -4.32 0.43
C VAL A 24 -10.52 -3.94 -1.03
N LEU A 25 -10.18 -2.69 -1.37
CA LEU A 25 -10.15 -2.21 -2.74
C LEU A 25 -8.70 -2.17 -3.21
N ASP A 26 -8.40 -2.94 -4.26
CA ASP A 26 -7.09 -2.98 -4.90
C ASP A 26 -7.00 -1.89 -5.97
N LEU A 27 -6.06 -0.96 -5.79
CA LEU A 27 -5.81 0.13 -6.73
C LEU A 27 -4.56 -0.18 -7.55
N THR A 28 -4.68 -0.16 -8.87
CA THR A 28 -3.55 -0.33 -9.79
C THR A 28 -3.22 0.99 -10.47
N PHE A 29 -1.97 1.43 -10.32
CA PHE A 29 -1.42 2.61 -10.96
C PHE A 29 -0.43 2.16 -12.04
N GLU A 30 -0.78 2.30 -13.33
CA GLU A 30 0.04 1.78 -14.45
C GLU A 30 1.47 2.33 -14.45
N ASN A 31 1.64 3.60 -14.06
CA ASN A 31 2.95 4.27 -14.03
C ASN A 31 3.50 4.41 -12.61
N GLY A 32 3.00 3.61 -11.67
CA GLY A 32 3.30 3.74 -10.24
C GLY A 32 2.69 4.99 -9.60
N ILE A 33 3.04 5.22 -8.33
CA ILE A 33 2.52 6.33 -7.52
C ILE A 33 3.60 7.42 -7.45
N ALA A 34 3.34 8.58 -8.05
CA ALA A 34 4.32 9.67 -8.13
C ALA A 34 4.63 10.32 -6.77
N ASP A 35 3.62 10.54 -5.94
CA ASP A 35 3.77 11.04 -4.56
C ASP A 35 2.97 10.15 -3.59
N PRO A 36 3.59 9.10 -3.03
CA PRO A 36 2.93 8.18 -2.10
C PRO A 36 2.39 8.89 -0.85
N ALA A 37 3.05 9.95 -0.37
CA ALA A 37 2.62 10.66 0.83
C ALA A 37 1.34 11.46 0.55
N ALA A 38 1.28 12.18 -0.57
CA ALA A 38 0.07 12.91 -0.98
C ALA A 38 -1.09 11.96 -1.31
N THR A 39 -0.82 10.87 -2.03
CA THR A 39 -1.83 9.84 -2.34
C THR A 39 -2.40 9.23 -1.06
N GLY A 40 -1.55 8.86 -0.10
CA GLY A 40 -1.96 8.33 1.20
C GLY A 40 -2.86 9.30 1.97
N ARG A 41 -2.47 10.58 2.05
CA ARG A 41 -3.30 11.62 2.67
C ARG A 41 -4.66 11.76 1.99
N SER A 42 -4.69 11.80 0.66
CA SER A 42 -5.94 11.92 -0.10
C SER A 42 -6.87 10.73 0.11
N LEU A 43 -6.33 9.51 0.12
CA LEU A 43 -7.11 8.30 0.40
C LEU A 43 -7.67 8.33 1.83
N LYS A 44 -6.84 8.71 2.81
CA LYS A 44 -7.25 8.82 4.21
C LYS A 44 -8.35 9.84 4.48
N THR A 45 -8.45 10.88 3.66
CA THR A 45 -9.54 11.87 3.76
C THR A 45 -10.84 11.42 3.08
N THR A 46 -10.84 10.27 2.40
CA THR A 46 -12.04 9.76 1.72
C THR A 46 -12.95 9.04 2.71
N ILE A 47 -14.21 9.46 2.80
CA ILE A 47 -15.21 8.84 3.68
C ILE A 47 -15.36 7.35 3.33
N GLY A 48 -15.35 6.49 4.35
CA GLY A 48 -15.41 5.03 4.20
C GLY A 48 -14.06 4.35 4.05
N VAL A 49 -12.97 5.09 3.80
CA VAL A 49 -11.62 4.53 3.87
C VAL A 49 -11.19 4.41 5.32
N VAL A 50 -10.97 3.18 5.77
CA VAL A 50 -10.48 2.89 7.13
C VAL A 50 -8.96 3.06 7.19
N GLU A 51 -8.24 2.38 6.29
CA GLU A 51 -6.77 2.39 6.22
C GLU A 51 -6.28 2.21 4.78
N THR A 52 -5.00 2.49 4.55
CA THR A 52 -4.34 2.35 3.25
C THR A 52 -3.09 1.48 3.38
N GLY A 53 -2.68 0.82 2.30
CA GLY A 53 -1.44 0.03 2.26
C GLY A 53 -0.16 0.87 2.10
N LEU A 54 -0.20 2.19 2.27
CA LEU A 54 0.94 3.08 2.04
C LEU A 54 1.72 3.36 3.33
N PHE A 55 2.82 2.63 3.54
CA PHE A 55 3.70 2.74 4.70
C PHE A 55 4.84 3.74 4.46
N VAL A 56 4.49 5.02 4.23
CA VAL A 56 5.46 6.06 3.85
C VAL A 56 6.20 6.59 5.07
N GLY A 57 7.55 6.58 5.04
CA GLY A 57 8.39 7.13 6.11
C GLY A 57 8.43 6.30 7.40
N MET A 58 8.00 5.03 7.34
CA MET A 58 7.91 4.15 8.52
C MET A 58 9.09 3.19 8.68
N THR A 59 9.72 2.78 7.57
CA THR A 59 10.76 1.75 7.57
C THR A 59 12.14 2.34 7.79
N ASP A 60 12.81 1.97 8.89
CA ASP A 60 14.20 2.34 9.14
C ASP A 60 15.20 1.47 8.36
N THR A 61 14.91 0.17 8.21
CA THR A 61 15.82 -0.82 7.61
C THR A 61 15.03 -1.86 6.82
N CYS A 62 15.51 -2.22 5.63
CA CYS A 62 14.95 -3.27 4.78
C CYS A 62 15.99 -4.37 4.54
N ILE A 63 15.65 -5.62 4.83
CA ILE A 63 16.52 -6.78 4.55
C ILE A 63 16.08 -7.37 3.21
N VAL A 64 17.00 -7.39 2.23
CA VAL A 64 16.75 -7.87 0.87
C VAL A 64 17.61 -9.08 0.58
N ALA A 65 16.99 -10.23 0.33
CA ALA A 65 17.68 -11.43 -0.13
C ALA A 65 17.96 -11.36 -1.64
N GLY A 66 19.18 -11.72 -2.05
CA GLY A 66 19.57 -11.84 -3.45
C GLY A 66 20.50 -13.05 -3.69
N PRO A 67 20.94 -13.29 -4.93
CA PRO A 67 21.81 -14.41 -5.28
C PRO A 67 23.11 -14.46 -4.47
N ASP A 68 23.62 -13.31 -4.04
CA ASP A 68 24.86 -13.18 -3.24
C ASP A 68 24.63 -13.23 -1.72
N GLY A 69 23.40 -13.53 -1.29
CA GLY A 69 22.97 -13.52 0.11
C GLY A 69 22.13 -12.30 0.51
N PRO A 70 21.72 -12.21 1.80
CA PRO A 70 20.93 -11.10 2.30
C PRO A 70 21.78 -9.83 2.49
N ARG A 71 21.21 -8.67 2.16
CA ARG A 71 21.78 -7.34 2.45
C ARG A 71 20.77 -6.45 3.18
N MET A 72 21.28 -5.55 4.00
CA MET A 72 20.48 -4.52 4.66
C MET A 72 20.54 -3.22 3.84
N LEU A 73 19.38 -2.63 3.56
CA LEU A 73 19.23 -1.31 2.95
C LEU A 73 18.67 -0.34 3.99
N GLY A 74 19.16 0.89 4.00
CA GLY A 74 18.81 1.88 5.03
C GLY A 74 19.63 1.71 6.30
N GLY A 75 19.04 2.09 7.43
CA GLY A 75 19.70 2.19 8.73
C GLY A 75 19.49 3.57 9.32
N ARG A 76 18.99 3.61 10.55
CA ARG A 76 18.86 4.85 11.32
C ARG A 76 20.27 5.40 11.56
N LYS A 77 20.58 6.56 10.97
CA LYS A 77 21.69 7.35 11.52
C LYS A 77 21.30 7.67 12.97
N PRO A 78 22.24 7.55 13.92
CA PRO A 78 21.98 7.87 15.32
C PRO A 78 21.40 9.28 15.47
#